data_AF-A0A0C7NKV9-F1
#
_entry.id   AF-A0A0C7NKV9-F1
#
_cell.length_a   1.000
_cell.length_b   1.000
_cell.length_c   1.000
_cell.angle_alpha   90.00
_cell.angle_beta   90.00
_cell.angle_gamma   90.00
#
_symmetry.space_group_name_H-M   'P 1'
#
loop_
_entity.id
_entity.type
_entity.pdbx_description
1 polymer ?
#
loop_
_entity_poly.entity_id
_entity_poly.type
_entity_poly.pdbx_seq_one_letter_code
_entity_poly.pdbx_strand_id
1 'polypeptide(L)'
;MVLLFILVFVSIILSIVNIFFLFKFIKSVQESQVKTQNNINEEGNVFLARFQKITSTRLRALDNKIEIVDQLLKDLDDAYAKTYSLLSDLESRLTEQKREEIVKNRQKLNSDNYEIIQKQKHNKKELKRIDSGKRVYELSKEINMDTKDLINFINKETEIQIYNHLQKLSKEEETLIKGKILGEQAIKIDEEMPSSNVEDEQIVDVERINTSKGSGKKEKIIDLHRQGLSPQEIGKELKIGVGEIMLVLSLFNQD
;
A
#
# COMPACT_ATOMS: atom_id res chain seq x y z
N MET A 1 -94.04 38.43 6.18
CA MET A 1 -94.13 37.32 5.20
C MET A 1 -93.16 37.49 4.04
N VAL A 2 -93.25 38.55 3.23
CA VAL A 2 -92.39 38.74 2.03
C VAL A 2 -90.89 38.76 2.33
N LEU A 3 -90.47 39.43 3.41
CA LEU A 3 -89.06 39.46 3.84
C LEU A 3 -88.48 38.08 4.19
N LEU A 4 -89.29 37.17 4.76
CA LEU A 4 -88.85 35.82 5.08
C LEU A 4 -88.60 35.00 3.80
N PHE A 5 -89.45 35.15 2.78
CA PHE A 5 -89.25 34.50 1.49
C PHE A 5 -87.96 34.96 0.80
N ILE A 6 -87.66 36.26 0.84
CA ILE A 6 -86.42 36.81 0.26
C ILE A 6 -85.18 36.23 0.96
N LEU A 7 -85.19 36.14 2.29
CA LEU A 7 -84.06 35.61 3.07
C LEU A 7 -83.82 34.12 2.78
N VAL A 8 -84.89 33.33 2.65
CA VAL A 8 -84.80 31.92 2.23
C VAL A 8 -84.21 31.80 0.83
N PHE A 9 -84.64 32.66 -0.11
CA PHE A 9 -84.14 32.64 -1.48
C PHE A 9 -82.65 32.99 -1.57
N VAL A 10 -82.20 33.99 -0.81
CA VAL A 10 -80.78 34.37 -0.71
C VAL A 10 -79.93 33.23 -0.12
N SER A 11 -80.45 32.54 0.91
CA SER A 11 -79.77 31.39 1.50
C SER A 11 -79.59 30.23 0.50
N ILE A 12 -80.60 29.97 -0.32
CA ILE A 12 -80.54 28.95 -1.39
C ILE A 12 -79.48 29.32 -2.44
N ILE A 13 -79.44 30.58 -2.87
CA ILE A 13 -78.43 31.05 -3.84
C ILE A 13 -77.02 30.92 -3.28
N LEU A 14 -76.80 31.33 -2.02
CA LEU A 14 -75.51 31.17 -1.32
C LEU A 14 -75.07 29.69 -1.24
N SER A 15 -76.01 28.78 -0.98
CA SER A 15 -75.73 27.34 -0.96
C SER A 15 -75.28 26.81 -2.32
N ILE A 16 -75.97 27.21 -3.40
CA ILE A 16 -75.62 26.82 -4.78
C ILE A 16 -74.22 27.33 -5.15
N VAL A 17 -73.91 28.59 -4.81
CA VAL A 17 -72.59 29.18 -5.06
C VAL A 17 -71.51 28.41 -4.29
N ASN A 18 -71.74 28.08 -3.02
CA ASN A 18 -70.79 27.31 -2.22
C ASN A 18 -70.55 25.90 -2.80
N ILE A 19 -71.59 25.22 -3.27
CA ILE A 19 -71.48 23.93 -3.94
C ILE A 19 -70.66 24.02 -5.23
N PHE A 20 -70.87 25.07 -6.02
CA PHE A 20 -70.08 25.30 -7.23
C PHE A 20 -68.59 25.54 -6.91
N PHE A 21 -68.29 26.34 -5.89
CA PHE A 21 -66.92 26.54 -5.43
C PHE A 21 -66.28 25.26 -4.90
N LEU A 22 -67.02 24.44 -4.16
CA LEU A 22 -66.54 23.15 -3.66
C LEU A 22 -66.17 22.22 -4.83
N PHE A 23 -67.03 22.12 -5.85
CA PHE A 23 -66.76 21.29 -7.02
C PHE A 23 -65.52 21.76 -7.79
N LYS A 24 -65.37 23.08 -7.97
CA LYS A 24 -64.17 23.66 -8.61
C LYS A 24 -62.91 23.40 -7.79
N PHE A 25 -62.99 23.52 -6.47
CA PHE A 25 -61.88 23.26 -5.56
C PHE A 25 -61.45 21.80 -5.59
N ILE A 26 -62.39 20.85 -5.51
CA ILE A 26 -62.13 19.41 -5.61
C ILE A 26 -61.40 19.09 -6.92
N LYS A 27 -61.90 19.62 -8.05
CA LYS A 27 -61.27 19.42 -9.36
C LYS A 27 -59.84 19.98 -9.40
N SER A 28 -59.63 21.17 -8.86
CA SER A 28 -58.31 21.82 -8.83
C SER A 28 -57.30 21.06 -7.97
N VAL A 29 -57.73 20.53 -6.82
CA VAL A 29 -56.87 19.74 -5.92
C VAL A 29 -56.50 18.40 -6.55
N GLN A 30 -57.47 17.71 -7.16
CA GLN A 30 -57.21 16.44 -7.85
C GLN A 30 -56.23 16.61 -9.02
N GLU A 31 -56.43 17.64 -9.85
CA GLU A 31 -55.55 17.90 -11.00
C GLU A 31 -54.11 18.22 -10.58
N SER A 32 -53.94 18.92 -9.46
CA SER A 32 -52.62 19.28 -8.93
C SER A 32 -51.88 18.07 -8.34
N GLN A 33 -52.59 17.16 -7.66
CA GLN A 33 -51.99 15.93 -7.13
C GLN A 33 -51.57 14.96 -8.24
N VAL A 34 -52.42 14.79 -9.27
CA VAL A 34 -52.10 13.92 -10.43
C VAL A 34 -50.87 14.44 -11.20
N LYS A 35 -50.76 15.76 -11.42
CA LYS A 35 -49.57 16.35 -12.06
C LYS A 35 -48.30 16.14 -11.25
N THR A 36 -48.38 16.29 -9.92
CA THR A 36 -47.23 16.11 -9.03
C THR A 36 -46.78 14.64 -9.02
N GLN A 37 -47.73 13.70 -8.95
CA GLN A 37 -47.42 12.27 -8.94
C GLN A 37 -46.82 11.79 -10.27
N ASN A 38 -47.32 12.31 -11.41
CA ASN A 38 -46.76 11.99 -12.72
C ASN A 38 -45.33 12.53 -12.90
N ASN A 39 -45.05 13.76 -12.46
CA ASN A 39 -43.69 14.31 -12.50
C ASN A 39 -42.71 13.51 -11.63
N ILE A 40 -43.12 13.10 -10.43
CA ILE A 40 -42.28 12.27 -9.54
C ILE A 40 -41.96 10.91 -10.20
N ASN A 41 -42.95 10.30 -10.86
CA ASN A 41 -42.75 9.04 -11.58
C ASN A 41 -41.83 9.21 -12.79
N GLU A 42 -41.95 10.32 -13.53
CA GLU A 42 -41.10 10.62 -14.68
C GLU A 42 -39.65 10.86 -14.25
N GLU A 43 -39.42 11.65 -13.18
CA GLU A 43 -38.09 11.83 -12.59
C GLU A 43 -37.51 10.52 -12.04
N GLY A 44 -38.33 9.69 -11.40
CA GLY A 44 -37.95 8.36 -10.93
C GLY A 44 -37.52 7.43 -12.07
N ASN A 45 -38.25 7.45 -13.19
CA ASN A 45 -37.91 6.68 -14.39
C ASN A 45 -36.60 7.18 -15.03
N VAL A 46 -36.39 8.49 -15.10
CA VAL A 46 -35.12 9.08 -15.58
C VAL A 46 -33.96 8.70 -14.67
N PHE A 47 -34.17 8.70 -13.35
CA PHE A 47 -33.16 8.25 -12.38
C PHE A 47 -32.84 6.76 -12.58
N LEU A 48 -33.85 5.90 -12.73
CA LEU A 48 -33.67 4.47 -12.98
C LEU A 48 -32.86 4.22 -14.26
N ALA A 49 -33.20 4.93 -15.34
CA ALA A 49 -32.47 4.84 -16.61
C ALA A 49 -31.00 5.30 -16.46
N ARG A 50 -30.75 6.39 -15.72
CA ARG A 50 -29.39 6.85 -15.42
C ARG A 50 -28.63 5.85 -14.56
N PHE A 51 -29.27 5.27 -13.54
CA PHE A 51 -28.68 4.25 -12.69
C PHE A 51 -28.31 3.01 -13.50
N GLN A 52 -29.22 2.49 -14.33
CA GLN A 52 -28.95 1.37 -15.22
C GLN A 52 -27.79 1.68 -16.19
N LYS A 53 -27.74 2.90 -16.75
CA LYS A 53 -26.63 3.34 -17.61
C LYS A 53 -25.30 3.39 -16.86
N ILE A 54 -25.27 3.95 -15.65
CA ILE A 54 -24.06 4.02 -14.82
C ILE A 54 -23.58 2.62 -14.46
N THR A 55 -24.49 1.76 -14.00
CA THR A 55 -24.17 0.39 -13.61
C THR A 55 -23.65 -0.43 -14.79
N SER A 56 -24.30 -0.37 -15.96
CA SER A 56 -23.80 -1.04 -17.17
C SER A 56 -22.44 -0.51 -17.64
N THR A 57 -22.22 0.82 -17.56
CA THR A 57 -20.92 1.41 -17.91
C THR A 57 -19.83 0.97 -16.94
N ARG A 58 -20.12 0.94 -15.63
CA ARG A 58 -19.19 0.46 -14.60
C ARG A 58 -18.90 -1.02 -14.75
N LEU A 59 -19.91 -1.83 -15.04
CA LEU A 59 -19.75 -3.27 -15.26
C LEU A 59 -18.86 -3.53 -16.47
N ARG A 60 -19.10 -2.83 -17.59
CA ARG A 60 -18.22 -2.90 -18.77
C ARG A 60 -16.79 -2.44 -18.50
N ALA A 61 -16.61 -1.40 -17.69
CA ALA A 61 -15.28 -0.96 -17.29
C ALA A 61 -14.57 -1.98 -16.38
N LEU A 62 -15.33 -2.70 -15.55
CA LEU A 62 -14.84 -3.79 -14.72
C LEU A 62 -14.43 -4.98 -15.60
N ASP A 63 -15.25 -5.38 -16.56
CA ASP A 63 -14.93 -6.44 -17.53
C ASP A 63 -13.64 -6.13 -18.30
N ASN A 64 -13.46 -4.89 -18.76
CA ASN A 64 -12.22 -4.46 -19.42
C ASN A 64 -11.01 -4.52 -18.47
N LYS A 65 -11.18 -4.17 -17.18
CA LYS A 65 -10.10 -4.32 -16.20
C LYS A 65 -9.74 -5.79 -15.98
N ILE A 66 -10.72 -6.68 -15.94
CA ILE A 66 -10.48 -8.13 -15.85
C ILE A 66 -9.69 -8.61 -17.06
N GLU A 67 -10.11 -8.22 -18.27
CA GLU A 67 -9.41 -8.60 -19.51
C GLU A 67 -7.94 -8.13 -19.52
N ILE A 68 -7.67 -6.90 -19.05
CA ILE A 68 -6.30 -6.40 -18.92
C ILE A 68 -5.52 -7.20 -17.87
N VAL A 69 -6.13 -7.55 -16.73
CA VAL A 69 -5.48 -8.37 -15.71
C VAL A 69 -5.14 -9.76 -16.25
N ASP A 70 -6.04 -10.37 -17.01
CA ASP A 70 -5.80 -11.67 -17.64
C ASP A 70 -4.64 -11.62 -18.65
N GLN A 71 -4.56 -10.55 -19.45
CA GLN A 71 -3.43 -10.31 -20.35
C GLN A 71 -2.11 -10.12 -19.58
N LEU A 72 -2.12 -9.33 -18.51
CA LEU A 72 -0.94 -9.12 -17.67
C LEU A 72 -0.48 -10.39 -16.97
N LEU A 73 -1.41 -11.25 -16.52
CA LEU A 73 -1.08 -12.56 -15.96
C LEU A 73 -0.41 -13.44 -17.00
N LYS A 74 -0.95 -13.47 -18.22
CA LYS A 74 -0.36 -14.23 -19.32
C LYS A 74 1.04 -13.73 -19.69
N ASP A 75 1.23 -12.41 -19.78
CA ASP A 75 2.53 -11.81 -20.06
C ASP A 75 3.54 -12.09 -18.93
N LEU A 76 3.08 -12.12 -17.69
CA LEU A 76 3.88 -12.48 -16.52
C LEU A 76 4.29 -13.95 -16.56
N ASP A 77 3.38 -14.85 -16.89
CA ASP A 77 3.68 -16.29 -17.06
C ASP A 77 4.68 -16.51 -18.20
N ASP A 78 4.54 -15.80 -19.32
CA ASP A 78 5.50 -15.86 -20.43
C ASP A 78 6.88 -15.31 -20.03
N ALA A 79 6.92 -14.21 -19.27
CA ALA A 79 8.16 -13.64 -18.74
C ALA A 79 8.81 -14.59 -17.72
N TYR A 80 8.02 -15.22 -16.86
CA TYR A 80 8.47 -16.23 -15.93
C TYR A 80 9.07 -17.42 -16.70
N ALA A 81 8.35 -17.98 -17.67
CA ALA A 81 8.88 -19.08 -18.50
C ALA A 81 10.21 -18.72 -19.18
N LYS A 82 10.34 -17.51 -19.74
CA LYS A 82 11.58 -17.02 -20.35
C LYS A 82 12.72 -16.86 -19.34
N THR A 83 12.45 -16.33 -18.16
CA THR A 83 13.49 -16.16 -17.13
C THR A 83 13.95 -17.50 -16.58
N TYR A 84 13.05 -18.47 -16.42
CA TYR A 84 13.39 -19.84 -16.05
C TYR A 84 14.19 -20.55 -17.12
N SER A 85 13.82 -20.42 -18.41
CA SER A 85 14.60 -20.99 -19.50
C SER A 85 15.99 -20.36 -19.57
N LEU A 86 16.10 -19.04 -19.42
CA LEU A 86 17.38 -18.34 -19.43
C LEU A 86 18.25 -18.72 -18.22
N LEU A 87 17.65 -18.86 -17.03
CA LEU A 87 18.34 -19.33 -15.84
C LEU A 87 18.85 -20.76 -16.04
N SER A 88 18.03 -21.65 -16.62
CA SER A 88 18.40 -23.03 -16.92
C SER A 88 19.52 -23.10 -17.97
N ASP A 89 19.45 -22.29 -19.02
CA ASP A 89 20.51 -22.18 -20.04
C ASP A 89 21.82 -21.67 -19.44
N LEU A 90 21.76 -20.69 -18.53
CA LEU A 90 22.92 -20.19 -17.80
C LEU A 90 23.51 -21.24 -16.86
N GLU A 91 22.66 -21.96 -16.13
CA GLU A 91 23.10 -23.06 -15.26
C GLU A 91 23.80 -24.14 -16.11
N SER A 92 23.22 -24.52 -17.24
CA SER A 92 23.80 -25.47 -18.19
C SER A 92 25.18 -24.98 -18.66
N ARG A 93 25.28 -23.73 -19.14
CA ARG A 93 26.56 -23.14 -19.57
C ARG A 93 27.60 -23.08 -18.46
N LEU A 94 27.18 -22.76 -17.23
CA LEU A 94 28.08 -22.72 -16.08
C LEU A 94 28.60 -24.11 -15.71
N THR A 95 27.75 -25.14 -15.80
CA THR A 95 28.19 -26.52 -15.59
C THR A 95 29.13 -27.00 -16.70
N GLU A 96 28.89 -26.62 -17.95
CA GLU A 96 29.75 -26.93 -19.09
C GLU A 96 31.12 -26.25 -18.97
N GLN A 97 31.14 -24.95 -18.64
CA GLN A 97 32.38 -24.21 -18.38
C GLN A 97 33.19 -24.82 -17.23
N LYS A 98 32.52 -25.22 -16.13
CA LYS A 98 33.17 -25.92 -15.02
C LYS A 98 33.74 -27.28 -15.45
N ARG A 99 33.04 -28.03 -16.31
CA ARG A 99 33.55 -29.29 -16.87
C ARG A 99 34.76 -29.03 -17.77
N GLU A 100 34.72 -28.03 -18.63
CA GLU A 100 35.84 -27.65 -19.49
C GLU A 100 37.07 -27.24 -18.68
N GLU A 101 36.90 -26.46 -17.60
CA GLU A 101 38.01 -26.10 -16.71
C GLU A 101 38.62 -27.33 -16.04
N ILE A 102 37.80 -28.30 -15.61
CA ILE A 102 38.28 -29.56 -15.04
C ILE A 102 39.06 -30.36 -16.09
N VAL A 103 38.59 -30.42 -17.34
CA VAL A 103 39.26 -31.14 -18.43
C VAL A 103 40.58 -30.44 -18.81
N LYS A 104 40.58 -29.11 -18.97
CA LYS A 104 41.79 -28.32 -19.25
C LYS A 104 42.82 -28.45 -18.12
N ASN A 105 42.37 -28.45 -16.86
CA ASN A 105 43.27 -28.65 -15.70
C ASN A 105 43.82 -30.08 -15.64
N ARG A 106 43.05 -31.10 -16.02
CA ARG A 106 43.53 -32.50 -16.12
C ARG A 106 44.52 -32.68 -17.28
N GLN A 107 44.28 -32.03 -18.43
CA GLN A 107 45.20 -32.06 -19.56
C GLN A 107 46.52 -31.34 -19.25
N LYS A 108 46.47 -30.20 -18.54
CA LYS A 108 47.68 -29.51 -18.04
C LYS A 108 48.45 -30.31 -16.98
N LEU A 109 47.78 -31.17 -16.19
CA LEU A 109 48.46 -32.05 -15.24
C LEU A 109 49.20 -33.22 -15.91
N ASN A 110 48.84 -33.60 -17.14
CA ASN A 110 49.40 -34.76 -17.82
C ASN A 110 50.59 -34.44 -18.75
N SER A 111 51.07 -33.19 -18.78
CA SER A 111 52.21 -32.75 -19.61
C SER A 111 53.32 -32.12 -18.77
N ASP A 112 54.05 -32.94 -17.99
CA ASP A 112 55.40 -32.64 -17.46
C ASP A 112 55.60 -32.22 -15.99
N ASN A 113 54.64 -32.31 -15.05
CA ASN A 113 55.00 -31.98 -13.64
C ASN A 113 54.11 -32.61 -12.55
N TYR A 114 54.07 -33.94 -12.49
CA TYR A 114 53.30 -34.65 -11.44
C TYR A 114 53.97 -34.65 -10.05
N GLU A 115 55.27 -34.32 -9.95
CA GLU A 115 56.00 -34.36 -8.67
C GLU A 115 55.95 -33.05 -7.87
N ILE A 116 55.73 -31.89 -8.52
CA ILE A 116 55.73 -30.58 -7.83
C ILE A 116 54.39 -30.30 -7.11
N ILE A 117 53.28 -30.87 -7.61
CA ILE A 117 51.92 -30.54 -7.12
C ILE A 117 51.60 -31.21 -5.76
N GLN A 118 52.26 -32.33 -5.40
CA GLN A 118 52.04 -32.95 -4.09
C GLN A 118 52.58 -32.08 -2.92
N LYS A 119 53.64 -31.30 -3.15
CA LYS A 119 54.17 -30.36 -2.14
C LYS A 119 53.32 -29.09 -1.99
N GLN A 120 52.55 -28.69 -3.01
CA GLN A 120 51.66 -27.52 -2.94
C GLN A 120 50.25 -27.83 -2.41
N LYS A 121 49.84 -29.10 -2.38
CA LYS A 121 48.52 -29.52 -1.87
C LYS A 121 48.38 -29.35 -0.35
N HIS A 122 49.50 -29.25 0.37
CA HIS A 122 49.50 -28.88 1.79
C HIS A 122 49.25 -27.38 2.04
N ASN A 123 49.60 -26.49 1.09
CA ASN A 123 49.38 -25.03 1.21
C ASN A 123 47.98 -24.58 0.73
N LYS A 124 47.30 -25.34 -0.14
CA LYS A 124 45.98 -24.94 -0.67
C LYS A 124 44.78 -25.30 0.21
N LYS A 125 45.00 -25.99 1.35
CA LYS A 125 43.99 -26.19 2.40
C LYS A 125 43.83 -24.98 3.33
N GLU A 126 44.80 -24.07 3.37
CA GLU A 126 44.70 -22.84 4.19
C GLU A 126 43.89 -21.74 3.49
N LEU A 127 43.99 -21.61 2.16
CA LEU A 127 43.30 -20.54 1.43
C LEU A 127 41.78 -20.75 1.24
N LYS A 128 41.25 -21.95 1.52
CA LYS A 128 39.79 -22.23 1.51
C LYS A 128 39.10 -21.92 2.85
N ARG A 129 39.81 -21.40 3.86
CA ARG A 129 39.23 -21.00 5.14
C ARG A 129 38.79 -19.53 5.21
N ILE A 130 39.06 -18.73 4.17
CA ILE A 130 38.82 -17.28 4.17
C ILE A 130 37.35 -16.93 3.82
N ASP A 131 36.62 -17.78 3.09
CA ASP A 131 35.24 -17.47 2.65
C ASP A 131 34.14 -17.99 3.60
N SER A 132 34.51 -18.37 4.83
CA SER A 132 33.59 -18.85 5.88
C SER A 132 33.09 -17.73 6.79
N GLY A 133 32.99 -16.51 6.27
CA GLY A 133 32.42 -15.38 6.99
C GLY A 133 30.92 -15.56 7.17
N LYS A 134 30.39 -15.28 8.37
CA LYS A 134 28.95 -15.26 8.59
C LYS A 134 28.34 -14.05 7.89
N ARG A 135 27.11 -14.21 7.41
CA ARG A 135 26.36 -13.05 6.87
C ARG A 135 25.93 -12.15 8.02
N VAL A 136 25.76 -10.86 7.73
CA VAL A 136 25.37 -9.86 8.74
C VAL A 136 24.06 -10.23 9.45
N TYR A 137 23.07 -10.81 8.76
CA TYR A 137 21.86 -11.30 9.42
C TYR A 137 22.08 -12.51 10.34
N GLU A 138 23.12 -13.32 10.09
CA GLU A 138 23.45 -14.46 10.95
C GLU A 138 24.12 -13.98 12.22
N LEU A 139 24.93 -12.92 12.11
CA LEU A 139 25.54 -12.24 13.25
C LEU A 139 24.49 -11.50 14.08
N SER A 140 23.52 -10.82 13.46
CA SER A 140 22.44 -10.12 14.17
C SER A 140 21.60 -11.09 15.00
N LYS A 141 21.29 -12.26 14.43
CA LYS A 141 20.57 -13.33 15.14
C LYS A 141 21.36 -13.90 16.32
N GLU A 142 22.70 -13.96 16.23
CA GLU A 142 23.55 -14.47 17.31
C GLU A 142 23.69 -13.45 18.46
N ILE A 143 23.66 -12.15 18.14
CA ILE A 143 23.81 -11.05 19.11
C ILE A 143 22.43 -10.57 19.64
N ASN A 144 21.33 -11.18 19.15
CA ASN A 144 19.95 -10.83 19.50
C ASN A 144 19.63 -9.34 19.33
N MET A 145 20.09 -8.77 18.21
CA MET A 145 19.87 -7.38 17.84
C MET A 145 19.24 -7.31 16.46
N ASP A 146 18.39 -6.32 16.21
CA ASP A 146 17.78 -6.16 14.91
C ASP A 146 18.83 -5.95 13.81
N THR A 147 18.63 -6.58 12.66
CA THR A 147 19.62 -6.56 11.57
C THR A 147 19.89 -5.14 11.07
N LYS A 148 18.87 -4.27 11.09
CA LYS A 148 19.01 -2.86 10.74
C LYS A 148 19.82 -2.09 11.79
N ASP A 149 19.58 -2.36 13.07
CA ASP A 149 20.29 -1.73 14.17
C ASP A 149 21.74 -2.19 14.22
N LEU A 150 22.01 -3.46 13.92
CA LEU A 150 23.37 -3.96 13.74
C LEU A 150 24.10 -3.24 12.60
N ILE A 151 23.46 -3.07 11.44
CA ILE A 151 24.06 -2.37 10.30
C ILE A 151 24.34 -0.91 10.66
N ASN A 152 23.40 -0.23 11.31
CA ASN A 152 23.57 1.15 11.77
C ASN A 152 24.68 1.27 12.81
N PHE A 153 24.75 0.36 13.77
CA PHE A 153 25.79 0.28 14.78
C PHE A 153 27.17 0.08 14.15
N ILE A 154 27.29 -0.89 13.24
CA ILE A 154 28.55 -1.17 12.55
C ILE A 154 28.99 0.06 11.73
N ASN A 155 28.09 0.67 10.97
CA ASN A 155 28.41 1.85 10.16
C ASN A 155 28.80 3.09 10.99
N LYS A 156 28.35 3.17 12.25
CA LYS A 156 28.60 4.30 13.14
C LYS A 156 29.83 4.08 14.03
N GLU A 157 29.97 2.90 14.60
CA GLU A 157 30.99 2.57 15.61
C GLU A 157 32.19 1.81 15.03
N THR A 158 32.12 1.38 13.77
CA THR A 158 33.25 0.78 13.06
C THR A 158 33.47 1.48 11.73
N GLU A 159 34.71 1.44 11.21
CA GLU A 159 35.02 1.96 9.87
C GLU A 159 34.53 1.03 8.75
N ILE A 160 33.81 -0.05 9.10
CA ILE A 160 33.31 -1.05 8.17
C ILE A 160 31.95 -0.57 7.64
N GLN A 161 31.87 -0.31 6.34
CA GLN A 161 30.63 0.08 5.69
C GLN A 161 29.87 -1.15 5.20
N ILE A 162 28.74 -1.42 5.86
CA ILE A 162 27.80 -2.48 5.49
C ILE A 162 26.59 -1.87 4.84
N TYR A 163 26.36 -2.25 3.60
CA TYR A 163 25.24 -1.76 2.79
C TYR A 163 24.10 -2.77 2.71
N ASN A 164 24.37 -4.04 3.02
CA ASN A 164 23.41 -5.12 2.85
C ASN A 164 23.57 -6.19 3.93
N HIS A 165 22.44 -6.70 4.44
CA HIS A 165 22.36 -7.80 5.39
C HIS A 165 22.92 -9.15 4.86
N LEU A 166 23.11 -9.26 3.53
CA LEU A 166 23.74 -10.42 2.88
C LEU A 166 25.27 -10.30 2.76
N GLN A 167 25.85 -9.16 3.12
CA GLN A 167 27.29 -8.98 3.14
C GLN A 167 27.90 -9.96 4.14
N LYS A 168 28.99 -10.63 3.74
CA LYS A 168 29.72 -11.54 4.62
C LYS A 168 30.75 -10.74 5.41
N LEU A 169 30.82 -11.00 6.71
CA LEU A 169 31.83 -10.44 7.59
C LEU A 169 33.00 -11.41 7.73
N SER A 170 34.23 -10.88 7.74
CA SER A 170 35.39 -11.67 8.12
C SER A 170 35.32 -12.05 9.60
N LYS A 171 35.95 -13.16 9.99
CA LYS A 171 35.98 -13.60 11.40
C LYS A 171 36.58 -12.55 12.34
N GLU A 172 37.53 -11.76 11.84
CA GLU A 172 38.15 -10.67 12.58
C GLU A 172 37.14 -9.54 12.85
N GLU A 173 36.33 -9.18 11.84
CA GLU A 173 35.27 -8.18 11.94
C GLU A 173 34.17 -8.65 12.90
N GLU A 174 33.76 -9.93 12.83
CA GLU A 174 32.79 -10.51 13.76
C GLU A 174 33.25 -10.39 15.23
N THR A 175 34.53 -10.66 15.51
CA THR A 175 35.07 -10.56 16.88
C THR A 175 35.17 -9.13 17.38
N LEU A 176 35.50 -8.17 16.50
CA LEU A 176 35.51 -6.74 16.84
C LEU A 176 34.10 -6.23 17.14
N ILE A 177 33.13 -6.62 16.32
CA ILE A 177 31.72 -6.22 16.48
C ILE A 177 31.14 -6.81 17.77
N LYS A 178 31.37 -8.11 18.02
CA LYS A 178 30.97 -8.75 19.29
C LYS A 178 31.65 -8.10 20.50
N GLY A 179 32.96 -7.82 20.40
CA GLY A 179 33.71 -7.19 21.48
C GLY A 179 33.19 -5.79 21.84
N LYS A 180 32.85 -4.97 20.84
CA LYS A 180 32.27 -3.64 21.07
C LYS A 180 30.85 -3.69 21.63
N ILE A 181 30.01 -4.59 21.14
CA ILE A 181 28.61 -4.72 21.60
C ILE A 181 28.54 -5.27 23.02
N LEU A 182 29.35 -6.28 23.36
CA LEU A 182 29.42 -6.77 24.74
C LEU A 182 30.15 -5.79 25.68
N GLY A 183 31.10 -5.00 25.16
CA GLY A 183 31.78 -3.95 25.92
C GLY A 183 30.85 -2.81 26.35
N GLU A 184 29.86 -2.45 25.52
CA GLU A 184 28.84 -1.45 25.88
C GLU A 184 27.74 -2.00 26.78
N GLN A 185 27.45 -3.31 26.75
CA GLN A 185 26.49 -3.94 27.68
C GLN A 185 26.97 -3.98 29.14
N ALA A 186 28.27 -3.79 29.41
CA ALA A 186 28.81 -3.71 30.76
C ALA A 186 28.63 -2.33 31.43
N ILE A 187 28.13 -1.31 30.71
CA ILE A 187 28.02 0.09 31.22
C ILE A 187 26.56 0.53 31.41
N LYS A 188 25.57 -0.33 31.17
CA LYS A 188 24.14 -0.02 31.41
C LYS A 188 23.41 -1.07 32.25
N ILE A 189 24.01 -1.41 33.39
CA ILE A 189 23.27 -2.01 34.51
C ILE A 189 23.29 -0.99 35.64
N ASP A 190 22.41 -0.01 35.55
CA ASP A 190 21.67 0.49 36.71
C ASP A 190 20.50 1.33 36.21
N GLU A 191 19.40 1.17 36.93
CA GLU A 191 18.11 1.87 36.82
C GLU A 191 17.03 1.26 35.91
N GLU A 192 16.41 0.24 36.53
CA GLU A 192 14.96 0.08 36.74
C GLU A 192 14.06 -0.38 35.56
N MET A 193 13.75 -1.67 35.62
CA MET A 193 12.41 -2.22 35.34
C MET A 193 11.61 -2.25 36.67
N PRO A 194 10.26 -2.18 36.66
CA PRO A 194 9.54 -3.45 36.45
C PRO A 194 8.18 -3.37 35.71
N SER A 195 7.99 -4.39 34.86
CA SER A 195 6.78 -5.22 34.67
C SER A 195 5.43 -4.54 34.32
N SER A 196 4.60 -5.02 33.39
CA SER A 196 4.26 -6.41 33.05
C SER A 196 3.41 -6.48 31.76
N ASN A 197 3.71 -7.51 30.96
CA ASN A 197 2.85 -8.42 30.16
C ASN A 197 1.73 -7.90 29.23
N VAL A 198 1.91 -8.03 27.90
CA VAL A 198 1.34 -9.01 26.92
C VAL A 198 -0.20 -8.87 26.77
N GLU A 199 -0.83 -8.57 25.62
CA GLU A 199 -0.80 -9.19 24.27
C GLU A 199 -1.32 -8.24 23.15
N ASP A 200 -0.70 -8.38 21.97
CA ASP A 200 -1.17 -8.28 20.57
C ASP A 200 -2.10 -7.14 20.08
N GLU A 201 -1.52 -6.24 19.25
CA GLU A 201 -1.74 -6.14 17.78
C GLU A 201 -1.11 -4.83 17.26
N GLN A 202 0.02 -4.90 16.54
CA GLN A 202 0.63 -3.76 15.81
C GLN A 202 1.07 -4.24 14.43
N ILE A 203 0.35 -3.91 13.37
CA ILE A 203 0.51 -2.70 12.52
C ILE A 203 1.96 -2.52 12.07
N VAL A 204 2.21 -2.96 10.83
CA VAL A 204 3.45 -2.74 10.09
C VAL A 204 3.45 -1.30 9.58
N ASP A 205 4.20 -0.44 10.25
CA ASP A 205 4.44 0.94 9.84
C ASP A 205 5.69 1.01 8.95
N VAL A 206 5.49 1.41 7.70
CA VAL A 206 6.55 1.69 6.71
C VAL A 206 6.58 3.19 6.51
N GLU A 207 7.58 3.85 7.09
CA GLU A 207 7.96 5.23 6.81
C GLU A 207 9.50 5.25 6.71
N ARG A 208 10.20 5.87 5.75
CA ARG A 208 9.93 6.96 4.82
C ARG A 208 10.94 6.89 3.65
N ILE A 209 10.54 7.36 2.48
CA ILE A 209 11.44 8.08 1.56
C ILE A 209 10.69 9.29 0.97
N ASN A 210 11.34 10.47 1.01
CA ASN A 210 11.09 11.74 0.28
C ASN A 210 10.13 12.80 0.87
N THR A 211 10.61 13.57 1.85
CA THR A 211 10.07 14.87 2.24
C THR A 211 10.98 16.03 1.83
N SER A 212 10.66 16.69 0.71
CA SER A 212 11.03 18.11 0.54
C SER A 212 10.01 18.92 -0.27
N LYS A 213 9.04 18.28 -0.95
CA LYS A 213 7.98 18.95 -1.72
C LYS A 213 6.56 18.82 -1.15
N GLY A 214 6.40 18.03 -0.08
CA GLY A 214 5.09 17.70 0.53
C GLY A 214 4.64 18.60 1.68
N SER A 215 5.53 19.40 2.29
CA SER A 215 5.21 20.17 3.50
C SER A 215 4.21 21.32 3.24
N GLY A 216 4.36 22.05 2.15
CA GLY A 216 3.44 23.16 1.85
C GLY A 216 2.00 22.70 1.53
N LYS A 217 1.81 21.46 1.07
CA LYS A 217 0.47 20.92 0.77
C LYS A 217 -0.26 20.46 2.04
N LYS A 218 0.44 19.80 2.98
CA LYS A 218 -0.15 19.38 4.26
C LYS A 218 -0.60 20.57 5.10
N GLU A 219 0.21 21.63 5.20
CA GLU A 219 -0.10 22.82 6.00
C GLU A 219 -1.33 23.53 5.43
N LYS A 220 -1.42 23.62 4.10
CA LYS A 220 -2.58 24.19 3.41
C LYS A 220 -3.85 23.35 3.55
N ILE A 221 -3.75 22.02 3.65
CA ILE A 221 -4.91 21.13 3.94
C ILE A 221 -5.43 21.39 5.36
N ILE A 222 -4.53 21.49 6.34
CA ILE A 222 -4.89 21.73 7.74
C ILE A 222 -5.52 23.12 7.92
N ASP A 223 -4.97 24.15 7.27
CA ASP A 223 -5.51 25.52 7.34
C ASP A 223 -6.91 25.64 6.73
N LEU A 224 -7.16 25.01 5.58
CA LEU A 224 -8.48 25.01 4.94
C LEU A 224 -9.51 24.23 5.75
N HIS A 225 -9.10 23.14 6.41
CA HIS A 225 -9.98 22.41 7.32
C HIS A 225 -10.30 23.21 8.59
N ARG A 226 -9.33 23.94 9.14
CA ARG A 226 -9.57 24.88 10.26
C ARG A 226 -10.50 26.04 9.89
N GLN A 227 -10.56 26.40 8.61
CA GLN A 227 -11.54 27.37 8.06
C GLN A 227 -12.95 26.76 7.87
N GLY A 228 -13.14 25.48 8.19
CA GLY A 228 -14.44 24.79 8.15
C GLY A 228 -14.81 24.20 6.79
N LEU A 229 -13.88 24.14 5.83
CA LEU A 229 -14.16 23.54 4.52
C LEU A 229 -14.20 22.01 4.61
N SER A 230 -15.11 21.43 3.82
CA SER A 230 -15.24 19.97 3.73
C SER A 230 -14.04 19.34 2.98
N PRO A 231 -13.64 18.10 3.32
CA PRO A 231 -12.55 17.39 2.62
C PRO A 231 -12.72 17.32 1.09
N GLN A 232 -13.96 17.33 0.60
CA GLN A 232 -14.31 17.34 -0.82
C GLN A 232 -13.99 18.68 -1.49
N GLU A 233 -14.19 19.79 -0.79
CA GLU A 233 -13.89 21.15 -1.28
C GLU A 233 -12.38 21.41 -1.26
N ILE A 234 -11.70 20.96 -0.21
CA ILE A 234 -10.23 21.01 -0.11
C ILE A 234 -9.59 20.23 -1.28
N GLY A 235 -10.18 19.08 -1.65
CA GLY A 235 -9.73 18.28 -2.79
C GLY A 235 -9.86 18.98 -4.14
N LYS A 236 -10.94 19.74 -4.31
CA LYS A 236 -11.14 20.56 -5.51
C LYS A 236 -10.17 21.74 -5.57
N GLU A 237 -9.95 22.41 -4.44
CA GLU A 237 -9.10 23.61 -4.35
C GLU A 237 -7.61 23.26 -4.54
N LEU A 238 -7.14 22.17 -3.93
CA LEU A 238 -5.74 21.77 -3.98
C LEU A 238 -5.42 20.81 -5.12
N LYS A 239 -6.43 20.34 -5.87
CA LYS A 239 -6.33 19.26 -6.86
C LYS A 239 -5.69 18.00 -6.28
N ILE A 240 -6.09 17.65 -5.08
CA ILE A 240 -5.60 16.51 -4.30
C ILE A 240 -6.75 15.50 -4.14
N GLY A 241 -6.44 14.20 -4.13
CA GLY A 241 -7.45 13.17 -3.91
C GLY A 241 -8.07 13.28 -2.51
N VAL A 242 -9.39 13.08 -2.40
CA VAL A 242 -10.11 13.16 -1.11
C VAL A 242 -9.53 12.20 -0.06
N GLY A 243 -9.04 11.03 -0.50
CA GLY A 243 -8.36 10.06 0.37
C GLY A 243 -7.06 10.58 0.97
N GLU A 244 -6.25 11.32 0.20
CA GLU A 244 -5.00 11.92 0.70
C GLU A 244 -5.29 13.02 1.72
N ILE A 245 -6.36 13.80 1.53
CA ILE A 245 -6.80 14.82 2.49
C ILE A 245 -7.28 14.17 3.80
N MET A 246 -8.10 13.12 3.72
CA MET A 246 -8.53 12.38 4.91
C MET A 246 -7.35 11.77 5.66
N LEU A 247 -6.35 11.26 4.95
CA LEU A 247 -5.15 10.69 5.56
C LEU A 247 -4.33 11.76 6.29
N VAL A 248 -4.15 12.94 5.68
CA VAL A 248 -3.49 14.08 6.34
C VAL A 248 -4.28 14.55 7.56
N LEU A 249 -5.60 14.67 7.46
CA LEU A 249 -6.44 15.06 8.61
C LEU A 249 -6.40 13.99 9.71
N SER A 250 -6.41 12.71 9.38
CA SER A 250 -6.34 11.63 10.37
C SER A 250 -4.99 11.58 11.11
N LEU A 251 -3.90 11.96 10.44
CA LEU A 251 -2.56 11.96 11.02
C LEU A 251 -2.25 13.21 11.86
N PHE A 252 -2.89 14.35 11.55
CA PHE A 252 -2.50 15.65 12.13
C PHE A 252 -3.62 16.37 12.89
N ASN A 253 -4.83 15.80 12.99
CA ASN A 253 -5.97 16.38 13.73
C ASN A 253 -6.22 15.67 15.08
N GLN A 254 -5.18 15.08 15.67
CA GLN A 254 -5.17 14.61 17.07
C GLN A 254 -4.73 15.76 17.99
N ASP A 255 -5.68 16.65 18.30
CA ASP A 255 -5.65 17.49 19.51
C ASP A 255 -6.95 17.25 20.28
#